data_AF-A0A940WTI8-F1
#
_entry.id   AF-A0A940WTI8-F1
#
_cell.length_a   1.000
_cell.length_b   1.000
_cell.length_c   1.000
_cell.angle_alpha   90.00
_cell.angle_beta   90.00
_cell.angle_gamma   90.00
#
_symmetry.space_group_name_H-M   'P 1'
#
loop_
_entity.id
_entity.type
_entity.pdbx_description
1 polymer ?
#
loop_
_entity_poly.entity_id
_entity_poly.type
_entity_poly.pdbx_seq_one_letter_code
_entity_poly.pdbx_strand_id
1 'polypeptide(L)'
;MPDILHRISIDAPPQRVHDLIAGTDGIARWWTGRPLTGEHTAGSSFGVYFGDAEQPAAVMQVVTDTPDHVVWRVTDGPGTWIGTRITFALRAGGHGGTTLLFTHAGWQQAGEFMSGCSTNWGAYLTSLKNGAETGAFGAYPAGEISRWDANPSAPTEEEDLPLSGNVEIITRFEHAFRAADQATIDELCDPGLVDHNPAPGHEPTLAGFKQKVAGFKAIFPDIKEDLQDIVAGGDTVATRWVVTGSQQQEFMGIPAAGQTIRVEGMNFYRLKDGRVTDIWTQFDGAAMMRQLGAGPA
;
A
#
# COMPACT_ATOMS: atom_id res chain seq x y z
N MET A 1 -3.38 -19.92 -6.74
CA MET A 1 -3.59 -18.79 -7.67
C MET A 1 -3.45 -17.53 -6.86
N PRO A 2 -2.71 -16.53 -7.33
CA PRO A 2 -2.52 -15.28 -6.60
C PRO A 2 -3.78 -14.43 -6.72
N ASP A 3 -4.22 -13.85 -5.61
CA ASP A 3 -5.40 -13.01 -5.52
C ASP A 3 -5.04 -11.69 -4.86
N ILE A 4 -5.66 -10.59 -5.28
CA ILE A 4 -5.55 -9.29 -4.61
C ILE A 4 -6.66 -9.23 -3.56
N LEU A 5 -6.29 -8.99 -2.30
CA LEU A 5 -7.22 -8.97 -1.17
C LEU A 5 -7.10 -7.66 -0.41
N HIS A 6 -8.23 -7.01 -0.14
CA HIS A 6 -8.29 -5.85 0.75
C HIS A 6 -9.43 -6.00 1.76
N ARG A 7 -9.21 -5.58 3.00
CA ARG A 7 -10.25 -5.45 4.02
C ARG A 7 -10.32 -3.99 4.46
N ILE A 8 -11.49 -3.39 4.34
CA ILE A 8 -11.69 -1.97 4.61
C ILE A 8 -12.86 -1.79 5.58
N SER A 9 -12.63 -0.99 6.63
CA SER A 9 -13.69 -0.52 7.52
C SER A 9 -14.19 0.83 7.01
N ILE A 10 -15.50 0.95 6.81
CA ILE A 10 -16.16 2.15 6.28
C ILE A 10 -17.21 2.60 7.30
N ASP A 11 -17.14 3.85 7.76
CA ASP A 11 -18.10 4.49 8.65
C ASP A 11 -19.32 4.99 7.87
N ALA A 12 -19.96 4.06 7.16
CA ALA A 12 -21.19 4.28 6.42
C ALA A 12 -22.04 3.00 6.43
N PRO A 13 -23.38 3.10 6.35
CA PRO A 13 -24.26 1.94 6.30
C PRO A 13 -23.99 1.04 5.08
N PRO A 14 -24.19 -0.29 5.17
CA PRO A 14 -23.94 -1.21 4.05
C PRO A 14 -24.66 -0.85 2.76
N GLN A 15 -25.91 -0.37 2.86
CA GLN A 15 -26.68 0.08 1.69
C GLN A 15 -25.97 1.20 0.94
N ARG A 16 -25.38 2.17 1.65
CA ARG A 16 -24.67 3.29 1.04
C ARG A 16 -23.44 2.82 0.27
N VAL A 17 -22.72 1.84 0.82
CA VAL A 17 -21.55 1.24 0.18
C VAL A 17 -21.97 0.41 -1.03
N HIS A 18 -23.04 -0.39 -0.89
CA HIS A 18 -23.64 -1.17 -1.97
C HIS A 18 -24.02 -0.27 -3.16
N ASP A 19 -24.75 0.83 -2.93
CA ASP A 19 -25.14 1.76 -4.00
C ASP A 19 -23.94 2.33 -4.78
N LEU A 20 -22.78 2.48 -4.13
CA LEU A 20 -21.54 2.98 -4.78
C LEU A 20 -20.85 1.92 -5.65
N ILE A 21 -20.97 0.64 -5.30
CA ILE A 21 -20.37 -0.47 -6.06
C ILE A 21 -21.36 -1.16 -7.01
N ALA A 22 -22.66 -0.92 -6.84
CA ALA A 22 -23.72 -1.48 -7.68
C ALA A 22 -24.37 -0.46 -8.63
N GLY A 23 -24.06 0.83 -8.47
CA GLY A 23 -24.54 1.89 -9.37
C GLY A 23 -23.48 2.33 -10.38
N THR A 24 -23.85 2.50 -11.65
CA THR A 24 -22.95 3.00 -12.70
C THR A 24 -22.38 4.39 -12.36
N ASP A 25 -23.23 5.29 -11.85
CA ASP A 25 -22.81 6.61 -11.36
C ASP A 25 -21.90 6.51 -10.12
N GLY A 26 -22.19 5.56 -9.23
CA GLY A 26 -21.39 5.30 -8.03
C GLY A 26 -19.97 4.88 -8.41
N ILE A 27 -19.87 3.86 -9.26
CA ILE A 27 -18.60 3.32 -9.77
C ILE A 27 -17.79 4.40 -10.47
N ALA A 28 -18.43 5.21 -11.30
CA ALA A 28 -17.78 6.33 -11.97
C ALA A 28 -17.15 7.32 -10.99
N ARG A 29 -17.81 7.59 -9.86
CA ARG A 29 -17.36 8.59 -8.88
C ARG A 29 -16.14 8.17 -8.08
N TRP A 30 -16.03 6.89 -7.68
CA TRP A 30 -14.91 6.46 -6.84
C TRP A 30 -13.76 5.82 -7.62
N TRP A 31 -14.03 5.23 -8.78
CA TRP A 31 -13.05 4.45 -9.55
C TRP A 31 -12.55 5.16 -10.80
N THR A 32 -13.40 5.26 -11.83
CA THR A 32 -12.98 5.57 -13.22
C THR A 32 -12.90 7.07 -13.50
N GLY A 33 -13.68 7.89 -12.80
CA GLY A 33 -13.78 9.34 -13.03
C GLY A 33 -14.57 9.70 -14.28
N ARG A 34 -15.13 8.71 -14.99
CA ARG A 34 -15.91 8.87 -16.23
C ARG A 34 -17.14 7.97 -16.21
N PRO A 35 -18.23 8.38 -16.89
CA PRO A 35 -19.40 7.53 -17.07
C PRO A 35 -19.03 6.18 -17.66
N LEU A 36 -19.69 5.13 -17.16
CA LEU A 36 -19.58 3.78 -17.71
C LEU A 36 -20.50 3.63 -18.93
N THR A 37 -20.20 2.66 -19.79
CA THR A 37 -21.12 2.24 -20.86
C THR A 37 -21.80 0.93 -20.51
N GLY A 38 -23.10 0.80 -20.78
CA GLY A 38 -23.86 -0.41 -20.46
C GLY A 38 -24.65 -0.28 -19.17
N GLU A 39 -24.99 -1.40 -18.56
CA GLU A 39 -25.84 -1.47 -17.37
C GLU A 39 -25.15 -2.26 -16.27
N HIS A 40 -25.45 -1.92 -15.02
CA HIS A 40 -25.09 -2.72 -13.87
C HIS A 40 -26.34 -3.37 -13.28
N THR A 41 -26.66 -4.55 -13.81
CA THR A 41 -27.71 -5.46 -13.31
C THR A 41 -27.21 -6.89 -13.46
N ALA A 42 -27.65 -7.83 -12.61
CA ALA A 42 -27.17 -9.21 -12.69
C ALA A 42 -27.40 -9.81 -14.10
N GLY A 43 -26.32 -10.26 -14.74
CA GLY A 43 -26.29 -10.79 -16.10
C GLY A 43 -25.91 -9.78 -17.18
N SER A 44 -26.00 -8.47 -16.93
CA SER A 44 -25.59 -7.42 -17.86
C SER A 44 -24.08 -7.23 -17.89
N SER A 45 -23.61 -6.33 -18.75
CA SER A 45 -22.21 -5.93 -18.78
C SER A 45 -22.06 -4.42 -18.87
N PHE A 46 -20.96 -3.92 -18.32
CA PHE A 46 -20.56 -2.53 -18.43
C PHE A 46 -19.07 -2.39 -18.77
N GLY A 47 -18.74 -1.32 -19.49
CA GLY A 47 -17.37 -0.95 -19.85
C GLY A 47 -16.86 0.17 -18.95
N VAL A 48 -15.61 0.05 -18.51
CA VAL A 48 -14.90 1.07 -17.73
C VAL A 48 -13.90 1.83 -18.60
N TYR A 49 -13.69 3.11 -18.29
CA TYR A 49 -12.83 4.01 -19.06
C TYR A 49 -11.84 4.70 -18.13
N PHE A 50 -10.62 4.93 -18.60
CA PHE A 50 -9.57 5.62 -17.87
C PHE A 50 -8.96 6.69 -18.77
N GLY A 51 -8.73 7.89 -18.22
CA GLY A 51 -8.23 9.04 -18.98
C GLY A 51 -9.08 9.37 -20.22
N ASP A 52 -8.42 9.71 -21.32
CA ASP A 52 -9.05 10.10 -22.58
C ASP A 52 -9.29 8.94 -23.55
N ALA A 53 -9.26 7.69 -23.05
CA ALA A 53 -9.47 6.51 -23.89
C ALA A 53 -10.84 6.54 -24.59
N GLU A 54 -10.83 6.24 -25.89
CA GLU A 54 -12.04 6.13 -26.73
C GLU A 54 -12.70 4.74 -26.63
N GLN A 55 -11.91 3.72 -26.30
CA GLN A 55 -12.39 2.35 -26.09
C GLN A 55 -12.39 2.00 -24.60
N PRO A 56 -13.27 1.09 -24.15
CA PRO A 56 -13.28 0.65 -22.76
C PRO A 56 -11.94 -0.02 -22.42
N ALA A 57 -11.39 0.35 -21.28
CA ALA A 57 -10.18 -0.25 -20.74
C ALA A 57 -10.39 -1.71 -20.30
N ALA A 58 -11.60 -2.02 -19.83
CA ALA A 58 -12.05 -3.38 -19.56
C ALA A 58 -13.58 -3.45 -19.64
N VAL A 59 -14.11 -4.65 -19.90
CA VAL A 59 -15.55 -4.94 -19.86
C VAL A 59 -15.82 -5.98 -18.79
N MET A 60 -16.84 -5.73 -17.98
CA MET A 60 -17.21 -6.55 -16.84
C MET A 60 -18.65 -7.04 -16.99
N GLN A 61 -18.86 -8.34 -16.81
CA GLN A 61 -20.17 -8.92 -16.61
C GLN A 61 -20.52 -8.91 -15.11
N VAL A 62 -21.70 -8.41 -14.77
CA VAL A 62 -22.22 -8.52 -13.39
C VAL A 62 -22.71 -9.94 -13.17
N VAL A 63 -21.98 -10.71 -12.35
CA VAL A 63 -22.31 -12.10 -12.02
C VAL A 63 -23.29 -12.16 -10.85
N THR A 64 -23.12 -11.29 -9.86
CA THR A 64 -23.96 -11.25 -8.66
C THR A 64 -24.10 -9.81 -8.21
N ASP A 65 -25.30 -9.45 -7.79
CA ASP A 65 -25.62 -8.18 -7.15
C ASP A 65 -26.66 -8.44 -6.06
N THR A 66 -26.19 -8.54 -4.82
CA THR A 66 -27.01 -8.63 -3.61
C THR A 66 -26.54 -7.57 -2.60
N PRO A 67 -27.37 -7.19 -1.61
CA PRO A 67 -27.00 -6.15 -0.64
C PRO A 67 -25.70 -6.40 0.13
N ASP A 68 -25.28 -7.66 0.23
CA ASP A 68 -24.08 -8.11 0.94
C ASP A 68 -22.97 -8.63 0.01
N HIS A 69 -23.21 -8.72 -1.31
CA HIS A 69 -22.30 -9.40 -2.23
C HIS A 69 -22.45 -8.91 -3.67
N VAL A 70 -21.40 -8.29 -4.22
CA VAL A 70 -21.34 -7.90 -5.64
C VAL A 70 -20.15 -8.59 -6.30
N VAL A 71 -20.37 -9.21 -7.46
CA VAL A 71 -19.32 -9.93 -8.21
C VAL A 71 -19.35 -9.52 -9.66
N TRP A 72 -18.20 -9.12 -10.17
CA TRP A 72 -17.95 -8.88 -11.58
C TRP A 72 -17.00 -9.94 -12.13
N ARG A 73 -17.25 -10.39 -13.35
CA ARG A 73 -16.29 -11.18 -14.13
C ARG A 73 -15.76 -10.30 -15.25
N VAL A 74 -14.44 -10.23 -15.41
CA VAL A 74 -13.86 -9.50 -16.53
C VAL A 74 -13.97 -10.36 -17.79
N THR A 75 -14.56 -9.80 -18.84
CA THR A 75 -14.82 -10.47 -20.13
C THR A 75 -13.97 -9.92 -21.27
N ASP A 76 -13.46 -8.70 -21.13
CA ASP A 76 -12.59 -8.04 -22.12
C ASP A 76 -11.67 -7.02 -21.43
N GLY A 77 -10.55 -6.66 -22.06
CA GLY A 77 -9.51 -5.78 -21.52
C GLY A 77 -8.11 -6.42 -21.51
N PRO A 78 -7.22 -6.05 -20.58
CA PRO A 78 -5.88 -6.64 -20.48
C PRO A 78 -5.95 -8.17 -20.33
N GLY A 79 -5.11 -8.89 -21.07
CA GLY A 79 -5.19 -10.35 -21.17
C GLY A 79 -5.14 -11.07 -19.81
N THR A 80 -4.38 -10.54 -18.84
CA THR A 80 -4.27 -11.12 -17.49
C THR A 80 -5.51 -10.89 -16.61
N TRP A 81 -6.38 -9.93 -16.96
CA TRP A 81 -7.67 -9.75 -16.28
C TRP A 81 -8.75 -10.68 -16.86
N ILE A 82 -8.69 -11.05 -18.13
CA ILE A 82 -9.80 -11.79 -18.75
C ILE A 82 -10.03 -13.12 -18.02
N GLY A 83 -11.26 -13.29 -17.52
CA GLY A 83 -11.67 -14.47 -16.75
C GLY A 83 -11.53 -14.35 -15.23
N THR A 84 -10.83 -13.33 -14.72
CA THR A 84 -10.77 -13.04 -13.27
C THR A 84 -12.12 -12.57 -12.74
N ARG A 85 -12.26 -12.56 -11.41
CA ARG A 85 -13.43 -12.05 -10.71
C ARG A 85 -13.05 -10.96 -9.73
N ILE A 86 -13.79 -9.86 -9.78
CA ILE A 86 -13.74 -8.78 -8.79
C ILE A 86 -14.95 -8.96 -7.88
N THR A 87 -14.73 -9.05 -6.57
CA THR A 87 -15.76 -9.38 -5.58
C THR A 87 -15.71 -8.37 -4.45
N PHE A 88 -16.89 -7.91 -4.05
CA PHE A 88 -17.13 -7.02 -2.93
C PHE A 88 -18.11 -7.72 -1.99
N ALA A 89 -17.61 -8.22 -0.86
CA ALA A 89 -18.46 -8.79 0.19
C ALA A 89 -18.62 -7.76 1.32
N LEU A 90 -19.86 -7.37 1.59
CA LEU A 90 -20.20 -6.40 2.62
C LEU A 90 -20.72 -7.11 3.86
N ARG A 91 -20.28 -6.65 5.03
CA ARG A 91 -20.80 -7.09 6.33
C ARG A 91 -21.11 -5.87 7.18
N ALA A 92 -22.17 -5.96 7.98
CA ALA A 92 -22.40 -4.97 9.02
C ALA A 92 -21.18 -4.91 9.95
N GLY A 93 -20.63 -3.71 10.13
CA GLY A 93 -19.56 -3.41 11.07
C GLY A 93 -20.09 -2.90 12.41
N GLY A 94 -19.16 -2.62 13.34
CA GLY A 94 -19.51 -1.94 14.59
C GLY A 94 -20.08 -0.55 14.33
N HIS A 95 -20.92 -0.06 15.26
CA HIS A 95 -21.50 1.29 15.23
C HIS A 95 -22.33 1.65 13.98
N GLY A 96 -22.85 0.65 13.25
CA GLY A 96 -23.66 0.88 12.05
C GLY A 96 -22.86 1.10 10.77
N GLY A 97 -21.53 0.95 10.82
CA GLY A 97 -20.64 0.97 9.67
C GLY A 97 -20.63 -0.33 8.87
N THR A 98 -19.70 -0.44 7.92
CA THR A 98 -19.55 -1.57 7.00
C THR A 98 -18.12 -2.10 7.01
N THR A 99 -17.96 -3.41 7.01
CA THR A 99 -16.72 -4.06 6.61
C THR A 99 -16.85 -4.53 5.16
N LEU A 100 -16.01 -3.99 4.28
CA LEU A 100 -15.88 -4.44 2.90
C LEU A 100 -14.68 -5.39 2.81
N LEU A 101 -14.93 -6.61 2.33
CA LEU A 101 -13.91 -7.55 1.89
C LEU A 101 -13.88 -7.52 0.36
N PHE A 102 -12.80 -6.95 -0.17
CA PHE A 102 -12.55 -6.89 -1.60
C PHE A 102 -11.63 -8.03 -2.03
N THR A 103 -11.92 -8.61 -3.20
CA THR A 103 -11.09 -9.64 -3.81
C THR A 103 -11.05 -9.46 -5.32
N HIS A 104 -9.86 -9.45 -5.92
CA HIS A 104 -9.69 -9.63 -7.37
C HIS A 104 -8.90 -10.92 -7.61
N ALA A 105 -9.63 -11.98 -7.97
CA ALA A 105 -9.15 -13.36 -7.92
C ALA A 105 -9.23 -14.09 -9.26
N GLY A 106 -8.49 -15.19 -9.35
CA GLY A 106 -8.46 -16.05 -10.53
C GLY A 106 -7.36 -15.68 -11.54
N TRP A 107 -6.32 -14.99 -11.06
CA TRP A 107 -5.13 -14.72 -11.86
C TRP A 107 -4.37 -16.03 -12.13
N GLN A 108 -3.80 -16.15 -13.34
CA GLN A 108 -3.03 -17.33 -13.72
C GLN A 108 -1.66 -17.35 -13.02
N GLN A 109 -1.03 -16.20 -12.91
CA GLN A 109 0.27 -15.99 -12.28
C GLN A 109 0.34 -14.62 -11.60
N ALA A 110 1.30 -14.47 -10.69
CA ALA A 110 1.65 -13.17 -10.15
C ALA A 110 2.52 -12.44 -11.18
N GLY A 111 2.68 -11.12 -11.05
CA GLY A 111 3.51 -10.35 -11.97
C GLY A 111 3.45 -8.86 -11.68
N GLU A 112 4.30 -8.08 -12.34
CA GLU A 112 4.36 -6.62 -12.16
C GLU A 112 3.00 -5.97 -12.42
N PHE A 113 2.32 -6.36 -13.50
CA PHE A 113 0.99 -5.84 -13.83
C PHE A 113 -0.05 -6.12 -12.73
N MET A 114 -0.07 -7.32 -12.15
CA MET A 114 -0.95 -7.65 -11.02
C MET A 114 -0.61 -6.80 -9.79
N SER A 115 0.68 -6.57 -9.56
CA SER A 115 1.16 -5.73 -8.44
C SER A 115 0.75 -4.27 -8.61
N GLY A 116 0.88 -3.71 -9.81
CA GLY A 116 0.37 -2.38 -10.15
C GLY A 116 -1.16 -2.29 -9.97
N CYS A 117 -1.89 -3.32 -10.37
CA CYS A 117 -3.33 -3.41 -10.10
C CYS A 117 -3.63 -3.41 -8.59
N SER A 118 -2.82 -4.06 -7.77
CA SER A 118 -3.00 -4.07 -6.31
C SER A 118 -2.84 -2.67 -5.71
N THR A 119 -1.82 -1.92 -6.13
CA THR A 119 -1.62 -0.52 -5.72
C THR A 119 -2.80 0.36 -6.13
N ASN A 120 -3.26 0.21 -7.37
CA ASN A 120 -4.39 0.95 -7.90
C ASN A 120 -5.69 0.63 -7.13
N TRP A 121 -5.94 -0.64 -6.81
CA TRP A 121 -7.08 -1.04 -5.98
C TRP A 121 -7.04 -0.39 -4.59
N GLY A 122 -5.88 -0.34 -3.94
CA GLY A 122 -5.72 0.37 -2.65
C GLY A 122 -6.16 1.84 -2.72
N ALA A 123 -5.71 2.56 -3.75
CA ALA A 123 -6.11 3.95 -4.00
C ALA A 123 -7.62 4.09 -4.28
N TYR A 124 -8.18 3.30 -5.20
CA TYR A 124 -9.60 3.41 -5.57
C TYR A 124 -10.53 3.02 -4.42
N LEU A 125 -10.20 1.97 -3.66
CA LEU A 125 -11.01 1.57 -2.53
C LEU A 125 -10.93 2.58 -1.36
N THR A 126 -9.83 3.33 -1.25
CA THR A 126 -9.73 4.48 -0.34
C THR A 126 -10.64 5.62 -0.80
N SER A 127 -10.69 5.90 -2.11
CA SER A 127 -11.66 6.84 -2.71
C SER A 127 -13.11 6.42 -2.45
N LEU A 128 -13.43 5.11 -2.57
CA LEU A 128 -14.73 4.55 -2.22
C LEU A 128 -15.10 4.81 -0.75
N LYS A 129 -14.18 4.50 0.18
CA LYS A 129 -14.35 4.76 1.62
C LYS A 129 -14.63 6.24 1.89
N ASN A 130 -13.77 7.13 1.41
CA ASN A 130 -13.90 8.56 1.61
C ASN A 130 -15.23 9.09 1.07
N GLY A 131 -15.64 8.64 -0.12
CA GLY A 131 -16.89 9.04 -0.75
C GLY A 131 -18.14 8.47 -0.07
N ALA A 132 -18.04 7.29 0.55
CA ALA A 132 -19.11 6.72 1.36
C ALA A 132 -19.31 7.49 2.67
N GLU A 133 -18.22 7.89 3.33
CA GLU A 133 -18.21 8.55 4.64
C GLU A 133 -18.51 10.06 4.57
N THR A 134 -17.98 10.72 3.54
CA THR A 134 -17.97 12.20 3.48
C THR A 134 -18.61 12.77 2.22
N GLY A 135 -18.82 11.95 1.19
CA GLY A 135 -19.23 12.40 -0.14
C GLY A 135 -18.10 12.97 -1.00
N ALA A 136 -16.87 13.04 -0.48
CA ALA A 136 -15.68 13.44 -1.25
C ALA A 136 -15.04 12.23 -1.93
N PHE A 137 -14.93 12.28 -3.26
CA PHE A 137 -14.38 11.19 -4.07
C PHE A 137 -13.05 11.61 -4.72
N GLY A 138 -12.16 10.64 -4.92
CA GLY A 138 -10.89 10.80 -5.61
C GLY A 138 -10.71 9.76 -6.71
N ALA A 139 -11.68 9.64 -7.63
CA ALA A 139 -11.55 8.74 -8.77
C ALA A 139 -10.35 9.11 -9.65
N TYR A 140 -9.73 8.09 -10.25
CA TYR A 140 -8.63 8.21 -11.20
C TYR A 140 -7.56 9.26 -10.79
N PRO A 141 -6.86 9.06 -9.67
CA PRO A 141 -5.97 10.06 -9.09
C PRO A 141 -4.78 10.34 -10.02
N ALA A 142 -4.54 11.62 -10.31
CA ALA A 142 -3.44 12.03 -11.18
C ALA A 142 -2.07 11.52 -10.69
N GLY A 143 -1.19 11.15 -11.64
CA GLY A 143 0.16 10.66 -11.35
C GLY A 143 0.44 9.29 -11.99
N GLU A 144 1.52 8.63 -11.57
CA GLU A 144 1.92 7.31 -12.10
C GLU A 144 0.86 6.22 -11.86
N ILE A 145 0.05 6.34 -10.80
CA ILE A 145 -1.10 5.47 -10.49
C ILE A 145 -2.15 5.47 -11.63
N SER A 146 -2.24 6.57 -12.39
CA SER A 146 -3.17 6.77 -13.51
C SER A 146 -2.50 6.73 -14.89
N ARG A 147 -1.25 6.25 -15.00
CA ARG A 147 -0.66 5.95 -16.31
C ARG A 147 -1.17 4.58 -16.78
N TRP A 148 -2.37 4.56 -17.33
CA TRP A 148 -2.97 3.36 -17.91
C TRP A 148 -2.49 3.17 -19.35
N ASP A 149 -1.64 2.16 -19.59
CA ASP A 149 -1.26 1.72 -20.94
C ASP A 149 -2.10 0.51 -21.35
N ALA A 150 -3.11 0.74 -22.21
CA ALA A 150 -4.07 -0.28 -22.64
C ALA A 150 -3.47 -1.40 -23.53
N ASN A 151 -2.19 -1.29 -23.90
CA ASN A 151 -1.52 -2.24 -24.79
C ASN A 151 -0.01 -2.34 -24.47
N PRO A 152 0.41 -3.15 -23.49
CA PRO A 152 1.81 -3.50 -23.35
C PRO A 152 2.15 -4.45 -24.50
N SER A 153 2.75 -3.93 -25.56
CA SER A 153 3.21 -4.78 -26.68
C SER A 153 4.27 -5.78 -26.20
N ALA A 154 3.87 -7.07 -26.15
CA ALA A 154 4.69 -8.29 -26.07
C ALA A 154 5.46 -8.56 -24.74
N PRO A 155 5.60 -9.84 -24.35
CA PRO A 155 6.14 -10.22 -23.04
C PRO A 155 7.65 -9.99 -23.00
N THR A 156 8.10 -9.10 -22.12
CA THR A 156 9.45 -9.19 -21.57
C THR A 156 9.47 -10.36 -20.61
N GLU A 157 10.46 -11.25 -20.76
CA GLU A 157 10.72 -12.35 -19.83
C GLU A 157 11.01 -11.75 -18.44
N GLU A 158 9.99 -11.55 -17.63
CA GLU A 158 10.12 -11.04 -16.27
C GLU A 158 9.95 -12.21 -15.30
N GLU A 159 11.06 -12.55 -14.62
CA GLU A 159 11.13 -13.59 -13.60
C GLU A 159 10.11 -13.33 -12.50
N ASP A 160 9.20 -14.30 -12.31
CA ASP A 160 8.25 -14.40 -11.19
C ASP A 160 9.01 -14.37 -9.84
N LEU A 161 9.13 -13.19 -9.23
CA LEU A 161 9.55 -13.07 -7.83
C LEU A 161 8.32 -13.13 -6.89
N PRO A 162 8.34 -13.98 -5.84
CA PRO A 162 7.17 -14.21 -5.01
C PRO A 162 6.87 -13.06 -4.03
N LEU A 163 5.85 -12.27 -4.36
CA LEU A 163 5.32 -11.12 -3.59
C LEU A 163 4.95 -11.42 -2.13
N SER A 164 4.57 -12.67 -1.78
CA SER A 164 4.18 -13.03 -0.40
C SER A 164 5.37 -13.16 0.55
N GLY A 165 6.57 -13.49 0.05
CA GLY A 165 7.77 -13.66 0.87
C GLY A 165 8.37 -12.32 1.31
N ASN A 166 8.40 -11.34 0.40
CA ASN A 166 9.03 -10.05 0.67
C ASN A 166 8.31 -9.26 1.78
N VAL A 167 6.97 -9.31 1.84
CA VAL A 167 6.18 -8.68 2.91
C VAL A 167 6.51 -9.30 4.27
N GLU A 168 6.66 -10.64 4.34
CA GLU A 168 7.03 -11.33 5.58
C GLU A 168 8.46 -10.98 6.02
N ILE A 169 9.40 -10.97 5.07
CA ILE A 169 10.79 -10.56 5.31
C ILE A 169 10.85 -9.15 5.88
N ILE A 170 10.14 -8.20 5.26
CA ILE A 170 10.13 -6.80 5.74
C ILE A 170 9.42 -6.67 7.08
N THR A 171 8.33 -7.40 7.32
CA THR A 171 7.66 -7.38 8.64
C THR A 171 8.60 -7.90 9.75
N ARG A 172 9.36 -8.96 9.48
CA ARG A 172 10.40 -9.47 10.39
C ARG A 172 11.55 -8.47 10.55
N PHE A 173 11.96 -7.81 9.47
CA PHE A 173 13.01 -6.81 9.48
C PHE A 173 12.64 -5.58 10.31
N GLU A 174 11.44 -5.00 10.14
CA GLU A 174 10.95 -3.87 10.94
C GLU A 174 10.90 -4.23 12.44
N HIS A 175 10.47 -5.46 12.76
CA HIS A 175 10.53 -5.96 14.14
C HIS A 175 11.97 -6.02 14.69
N ALA A 176 12.92 -6.51 13.89
CA ALA A 176 14.32 -6.58 14.25
C ALA A 176 14.94 -5.19 14.44
N PHE A 177 14.61 -4.23 13.56
CA PHE A 177 15.00 -2.83 13.68
C PHE A 177 14.55 -2.24 15.03
N ARG A 178 13.26 -2.38 15.37
CA ARG A 178 12.70 -1.90 16.64
C ARG A 178 13.37 -2.53 17.87
N ALA A 179 13.67 -3.82 17.79
CA ALA A 179 14.33 -4.56 18.85
C ALA A 179 15.86 -4.32 18.90
N ALA A 180 16.41 -3.62 17.91
CA ALA A 180 17.84 -3.56 17.63
C ALA A 180 18.51 -4.94 17.55
N ASP A 181 17.78 -5.96 17.06
CA ASP A 181 18.25 -7.33 16.91
C ASP A 181 19.20 -7.44 15.71
N GLN A 182 20.49 -7.32 16.02
CA GLN A 182 21.56 -7.34 15.03
C GLN A 182 21.67 -8.67 14.29
N ALA A 183 21.32 -9.80 14.92
CA ALA A 183 21.44 -11.12 14.32
C ALA A 183 20.36 -11.34 13.25
N THR A 184 19.12 -10.94 13.55
CA THR A 184 18.04 -10.98 12.56
C THR A 184 18.29 -10.01 11.41
N ILE A 185 18.90 -8.83 11.66
CA ILE A 185 19.31 -7.91 10.58
C ILE A 185 20.37 -8.58 9.67
N ASP A 186 21.37 -9.26 10.23
CA ASP A 186 22.37 -9.99 9.42
C ASP A 186 21.74 -11.14 8.61
N GLU A 187 20.72 -11.81 9.16
CA GLU A 187 20.00 -12.88 8.48
C GLU A 187 19.27 -12.36 7.23
N LEU A 188 18.58 -11.23 7.36
CA LEU A 188 17.61 -10.73 6.37
C LEU A 188 18.21 -9.77 5.33
N CYS A 189 19.37 -9.18 5.61
CA CYS A 189 20.04 -8.27 4.68
C CYS A 189 21.04 -8.99 3.77
N ASP A 190 21.25 -8.42 2.59
CA ASP A 190 22.39 -8.76 1.75
C ASP A 190 23.68 -8.17 2.35
N PRO A 191 24.82 -8.88 2.34
CA PRO A 191 26.09 -8.33 2.82
C PRO A 191 26.54 -7.05 2.09
N GLY A 192 26.11 -6.87 0.84
CA GLY A 192 26.33 -5.70 0.01
C GLY A 192 25.24 -4.62 0.14
N LEU A 193 24.40 -4.67 1.19
CA LEU A 193 23.32 -3.71 1.38
C LEU A 193 23.80 -2.25 1.30
N VAL A 194 23.03 -1.44 0.57
CA VAL A 194 23.23 0.02 0.44
C VAL A 194 22.16 0.76 1.24
N ASP A 195 22.59 1.51 2.24
CA ASP A 195 21.76 2.48 2.94
C ASP A 195 21.85 3.82 2.20
N HIS A 196 20.77 4.21 1.53
CA HIS A 196 20.74 5.45 0.74
C HIS A 196 20.56 6.70 1.60
N ASN A 197 20.28 6.53 2.90
CA ASN A 197 20.10 7.60 3.87
C ASN A 197 20.91 7.32 5.14
N PRO A 198 22.27 7.28 5.04
CA PRO A 198 23.12 7.02 6.19
C PRO A 198 23.03 8.17 7.20
N ALA A 199 23.12 7.83 8.48
CA ALA A 199 23.27 8.84 9.52
C ALA A 199 24.63 9.54 9.40
N PRO A 200 24.76 10.82 9.82
CA PRO A 200 26.04 11.50 9.82
C PRO A 200 27.15 10.67 10.51
N GLY A 201 28.30 10.56 9.85
CA GLY A 201 29.44 9.77 10.35
C GLY A 201 29.36 8.26 10.11
N HIS A 202 28.32 7.77 9.43
CA HIS A 202 28.17 6.35 9.10
C HIS A 202 28.36 6.13 7.59
N GLU A 203 28.99 5.01 7.24
CA GLU A 203 29.12 4.55 5.87
C GLU A 203 27.78 3.98 5.35
N PRO A 204 27.44 4.11 4.05
CA PRO A 204 26.20 3.63 3.46
C PRO A 204 26.20 2.10 3.24
N THR A 205 26.49 1.35 4.29
CA THR A 205 26.69 -0.11 4.27
C THR A 205 25.84 -0.79 5.33
N LEU A 206 25.69 -2.12 5.27
CA LEU A 206 25.05 -2.91 6.35
C LEU A 206 25.66 -2.63 7.73
N ALA A 207 26.98 -2.51 7.82
CA ALA A 207 27.67 -2.21 9.09
C ALA A 207 27.31 -0.82 9.63
N GLY A 208 27.29 0.19 8.76
CA GLY A 208 26.88 1.56 9.12
C GLY A 208 25.40 1.64 9.48
N PHE A 209 24.54 0.92 8.75
CA PHE A 209 23.11 0.80 9.07
C PHE A 209 22.90 0.19 10.46
N LYS A 210 23.58 -0.91 10.78
CA LYS A 210 23.51 -1.57 12.10
C LYS A 210 23.94 -0.66 13.26
N GLN A 211 25.01 0.12 13.05
CA GLN A 211 25.45 1.14 14.00
C GLN A 211 24.38 2.24 14.19
N LYS A 212 23.75 2.69 13.09
CA LYS A 212 22.62 3.64 13.11
C LYS A 212 21.46 3.10 13.94
N VAL A 213 21.05 1.84 13.75
CA VAL A 213 19.97 1.18 14.53
C VAL A 213 20.31 1.15 16.02
N ALA A 214 21.52 0.69 16.37
CA ALA A 214 21.96 0.58 17.77
C ALA A 214 22.04 1.96 18.45
N GLY A 215 22.57 2.97 17.75
CA GLY A 215 22.65 4.34 18.23
C GLY A 215 21.26 4.93 18.49
N PHE A 216 20.33 4.75 17.55
CA PHE A 216 18.97 5.26 17.71
C PHE A 216 18.24 4.60 18.89
N LYS A 217 18.41 3.28 19.08
CA LYS A 217 17.85 2.56 20.23
C LYS A 217 18.46 3.00 21.57
N ALA A 218 19.74 3.35 21.61
CA ALA A 218 20.38 3.88 22.82
C ALA A 218 19.84 5.26 23.20
N ILE A 219 19.52 6.09 22.21
CA ILE A 219 18.99 7.45 22.41
C ILE A 219 17.51 7.41 22.82
N PHE A 220 16.73 6.48 22.24
CA PHE A 220 15.32 6.25 22.54
C PHE A 220 15.07 4.79 22.98
N PRO A 221 15.44 4.41 24.22
CA PRO A 221 15.33 3.01 24.67
C PRO A 221 13.89 2.47 24.65
N ASP A 222 12.93 3.35 24.93
CA ASP A 222 11.50 3.05 24.99
C ASP A 222 10.79 3.22 23.64
N ILE A 223 11.56 3.36 22.54
CA ILE A 223 10.98 3.58 21.22
C ILE A 223 9.98 2.49 20.84
N LYS A 224 8.82 2.95 20.36
CA LYS A 224 7.74 2.15 19.81
C LYS A 224 7.50 2.58 18.39
N GLU A 225 7.40 1.60 17.51
CA GLU A 225 6.99 1.79 16.14
C GLU A 225 5.60 1.20 15.95
N ASP A 226 4.76 1.97 15.28
CA ASP A 226 3.43 1.59 14.82
C ASP A 226 3.44 1.59 13.29
N LEU A 227 3.63 0.40 12.70
CA LEU A 227 3.61 0.18 11.26
C LEU A 227 2.17 0.40 10.74
N GLN A 228 1.98 1.45 9.95
CA GLN A 228 0.67 1.88 9.46
C GLN A 228 0.26 1.13 8.19
N ASP A 229 1.17 1.10 7.22
CA ASP A 229 0.93 0.48 5.91
C ASP A 229 2.17 -0.29 5.45
N ILE A 230 1.93 -1.36 4.70
CA ILE A 230 2.94 -2.08 3.94
C ILE A 230 2.38 -2.39 2.56
N VAL A 231 3.15 -2.06 1.52
CA VAL A 231 2.80 -2.32 0.12
C VAL A 231 4.01 -2.97 -0.56
N ALA A 232 3.76 -3.95 -1.44
CA ALA A 232 4.82 -4.66 -2.14
C ALA A 232 4.48 -4.79 -3.62
N GLY A 233 5.51 -4.67 -4.46
CA GLY A 233 5.44 -4.88 -5.90
C GLY A 233 6.80 -5.32 -6.44
N GLY A 234 6.83 -6.45 -7.13
CA GLY A 234 8.05 -7.10 -7.59
C GLY A 234 9.06 -7.31 -6.47
N ASP A 235 10.26 -6.75 -6.67
CA ASP A 235 11.39 -6.80 -5.76
C ASP A 235 11.36 -5.70 -4.69
N THR A 236 10.35 -4.84 -4.69
CA THR A 236 10.30 -3.63 -3.87
C THR A 236 9.16 -3.70 -2.84
N VAL A 237 9.44 -3.26 -1.62
CA VAL A 237 8.45 -3.13 -0.54
C VAL A 237 8.54 -1.73 0.04
N ALA A 238 7.41 -1.07 0.27
CA ALA A 238 7.36 0.21 0.96
C ALA A 238 6.55 0.12 2.25
N THR A 239 7.01 0.80 3.28
CA THR A 239 6.33 0.88 4.58
C THR A 239 6.06 2.33 4.95
N ARG A 240 4.94 2.57 5.63
CA ARG A 240 4.65 3.83 6.33
C ARG A 240 4.50 3.53 7.81
N TRP A 241 5.16 4.31 8.66
CA TRP A 241 5.22 4.05 10.09
C TRP A 241 5.16 5.34 10.91
N VAL A 242 4.83 5.17 12.19
CA VAL A 242 4.91 6.22 13.21
C VAL A 242 5.78 5.70 14.34
N VAL A 243 6.79 6.47 14.76
CA VAL A 243 7.58 6.17 15.96
C VAL A 243 7.29 7.13 17.08
N THR A 244 7.30 6.61 18.31
CA THR A 244 7.24 7.39 19.54
C THR A 244 8.33 6.94 20.51
N GLY A 245 8.93 7.87 21.25
CA GLY A 245 9.96 7.54 22.23
C GLY A 245 10.45 8.74 23.01
N SER A 246 11.05 8.51 24.17
CA SER A 246 11.62 9.55 25.03
C SER A 246 13.13 9.61 24.88
N GLN A 247 13.66 10.81 24.65
CA GLN A 247 15.09 11.04 24.52
C GLN A 247 15.79 10.84 25.86
N GLN A 248 16.71 9.88 25.93
CA GLN A 248 17.50 9.59 27.14
C GLN A 248 18.99 9.89 26.99
N GLN A 249 19.47 10.11 25.76
CA GLN A 249 20.85 10.51 25.48
C GLN A 249 20.89 11.70 24.52
N GLU A 250 22.06 12.34 24.42
CA GLU A 250 22.26 13.43 23.47
C GLU A 250 21.96 12.97 22.04
N PHE A 251 21.24 13.81 21.29
CA PHE A 251 20.95 13.58 19.87
C PHE A 251 21.34 14.82 19.08
N MET A 252 22.31 14.68 18.16
CA MET A 252 22.78 15.77 17.30
C MET A 252 23.14 17.06 18.06
N GLY A 253 23.81 16.94 19.22
CA GLY A 253 24.20 18.08 20.06
C GLY A 253 23.08 18.63 20.95
N ILE A 254 21.89 18.02 20.97
CA ILE A 254 20.79 18.37 21.86
C ILE A 254 20.86 17.49 23.11
N PRO A 255 21.13 18.05 24.30
CA PRO A 255 21.12 17.28 25.55
C PRO A 255 19.74 16.67 25.83
N ALA A 256 19.72 15.46 26.38
CA ALA A 256 18.48 14.84 26.83
C ALA A 256 17.89 15.64 28.01
N ALA A 257 16.67 16.15 27.84
CA ALA A 257 15.89 16.81 28.90
C ALA A 257 14.54 16.11 29.13
N GLY A 258 14.41 14.85 28.68
CA GLY A 258 13.19 14.05 28.81
C GLY A 258 12.10 14.36 27.79
N GLN A 259 12.45 15.04 26.69
CA GLN A 259 11.52 15.29 25.58
C GLN A 259 11.06 13.97 24.96
N THR A 260 9.80 13.94 24.53
CA THR A 260 9.22 12.81 23.79
C THR A 260 9.01 13.23 22.35
N ILE A 261 9.28 12.31 21.42
CA ILE A 261 9.03 12.50 20.00
C ILE A 261 7.83 11.67 19.55
N ARG A 262 7.09 12.18 18.58
CA ARG A 262 6.24 11.43 17.66
C ARG A 262 6.61 11.84 16.24
N VAL A 263 7.13 10.89 15.46
CA VAL A 263 7.66 11.14 14.11
C VAL A 263 7.02 10.16 13.15
N GLU A 264 6.63 10.66 11.99
CA GLU A 264 6.12 9.84 10.89
C GLU A 264 7.20 9.68 9.83
N GLY A 265 7.22 8.52 9.20
CA GLY A 265 8.19 8.22 8.16
C GLY A 265 7.73 7.10 7.25
N MET A 266 8.57 6.86 6.24
CA MET A 266 8.40 5.82 5.25
C MET A 266 9.74 5.24 4.87
N ASN A 267 9.72 3.94 4.54
CA ASN A 267 10.86 3.26 3.95
C ASN A 267 10.46 2.69 2.58
N PHE A 268 11.41 2.67 1.66
CA PHE A 268 11.40 1.79 0.50
C PHE A 268 12.55 0.79 0.66
N TYR A 269 12.26 -0.45 0.34
CA TYR A 269 13.18 -1.58 0.39
C TYR A 269 13.26 -2.19 -0.99
N ARG A 270 14.48 -2.50 -1.44
CA ARG A 270 14.67 -3.45 -2.54
C ARG A 270 15.14 -4.78 -1.96
N LEU A 271 14.61 -5.88 -2.49
CA LEU A 271 14.93 -7.22 -2.08
C LEU A 271 15.35 -8.06 -3.28
N LYS A 272 16.43 -8.83 -3.13
CA LYS A 272 16.85 -9.81 -4.13
C LYS A 272 17.15 -11.13 -3.43
N ASP A 273 16.70 -12.24 -4.02
CA ASP A 273 16.92 -13.59 -3.49
C ASP A 273 16.50 -13.74 -2.01
N GLY A 274 15.41 -13.06 -1.63
CA GLY A 274 14.87 -13.05 -0.26
C GLY A 274 15.68 -12.23 0.75
N ARG A 275 16.56 -11.35 0.29
CA ARG A 275 17.40 -10.47 1.14
C ARG A 275 17.20 -9.00 0.79
N VAL A 276 17.23 -8.13 1.79
CA VAL A 276 17.17 -6.67 1.59
C VAL A 276 18.50 -6.18 1.04
N THR A 277 18.51 -5.56 -0.15
CA THR A 277 19.72 -5.02 -0.81
C THR A 277 19.83 -3.51 -0.70
N ASP A 278 18.70 -2.80 -0.62
CA ASP A 278 18.68 -1.35 -0.57
C ASP A 278 17.63 -0.86 0.40
N ILE A 279 17.95 0.22 1.11
CA ILE A 279 17.02 0.92 2.00
C ILE A 279 17.06 2.40 1.66
N TRP A 280 15.89 2.98 1.37
CA TRP A 280 15.65 4.42 1.35
C TRP A 280 14.73 4.77 2.49
N THR A 281 15.13 5.72 3.33
CA THR A 281 14.36 6.15 4.51
C THR A 281 14.10 7.64 4.44
N GLN A 282 12.84 8.04 4.62
CA GLN A 282 12.44 9.44 4.76
C GLN A 282 11.53 9.60 5.96
N PHE A 283 11.75 10.63 6.76
CA PHE A 283 10.94 10.95 7.93
C PHE A 283 10.91 12.45 8.19
N ASP A 284 9.94 12.92 8.98
CA ASP A 284 9.85 14.33 9.35
C ASP A 284 10.89 14.71 10.42
N GLY A 285 12.15 14.84 10.00
CA GLY A 285 13.24 15.27 10.85
C GLY A 285 13.07 16.70 11.39
N ALA A 286 12.37 17.58 10.67
CA ALA A 286 12.10 18.93 11.14
C ALA A 286 11.14 18.93 12.34
N ALA A 287 10.07 18.12 12.29
CA ALA A 287 9.19 17.93 13.43
C ALA A 287 9.90 17.27 14.61
N MET A 288 10.80 16.32 14.36
CA MET A 288 11.61 15.71 15.40
C MET A 288 12.47 16.77 16.13
N MET A 289 13.21 17.60 15.39
CA MET A 289 14.09 18.62 15.98
C MET A 289 13.31 19.67 16.78
N ARG A 290 12.15 20.11 16.27
CA ARG A 290 11.25 21.01 17.03
C ARG A 290 10.80 20.38 18.35
N GLN A 291 10.40 19.10 18.35
CA GLN A 291 9.97 18.39 19.56
C GLN A 291 11.12 18.22 20.58
N LEU A 292 12.35 18.10 20.11
CA LEU A 292 13.55 18.05 20.96
C LEU A 292 14.00 19.44 21.45
N GLY A 293 13.35 20.52 21.03
CA GLY A 293 13.69 21.89 21.45
C GLY A 293 14.76 22.58 20.60
N ALA A 294 15.08 22.03 19.42
CA ALA A 294 15.96 22.65 18.44
C ALA A 294 15.15 23.17 17.24
N GLY A 295 14.83 24.46 17.25
CA GLY A 295 14.15 25.15 16.16
C GLY A 295 13.40 26.40 16.64
N PRO A 296 13.04 27.34 15.75
CA PRO A 296 12.14 28.44 16.10
C PRO A 296 10.77 27.87 16.49
N ALA A 297 10.17 28.47 17.52
CA ALA A 297 8.81 28.17 17.99
C ALA A 297 7.75 28.48 16.93
#